data_AF-A0ABD1X0I6-F1
#
_entry.id   AF-A0ABD1X0I6-F1
#
_cell.length_a   1.000
_cell.length_b   1.000
_cell.length_c   1.000
_cell.angle_alpha   90.00
_cell.angle_beta   90.00
_cell.angle_gamma   90.00
#
_symmetry.space_group_name_H-M   'P 1'
#
loop_
_entity.id
_entity.type
_entity.pdbx_description
1 polymer ?
#
loop_
_entity_poly.entity_id
_entity_poly.type
_entity_poly.pdbx_seq_one_letter_code
_entity_poly.pdbx_strand_id
1 'polypeptide(L)'
;MSGTRINASRVPYLLLILVLVLGCSRRVWCVDGDEYNRTRNPKVVPLVASLIYSQISNLTKIFNKEITKSLGYCINDVNADLNEAFNFASNLDFLNKCVMQTKGD
;
A
#
# COMPACT_ATOMS: atom_id res chain seq x y z
N MET A 1 14.78 -12.65 44.66
CA MET A 1 14.58 -12.94 43.22
C MET A 1 13.36 -13.82 43.10
N SER A 2 12.21 -13.25 42.72
CA SER A 2 10.95 -14.01 42.55
C SER A 2 10.86 -14.50 41.12
N GLY A 3 11.01 -15.81 40.92
CA GLY A 3 10.94 -16.44 39.61
C GLY A 3 9.49 -16.65 39.19
N THR A 4 9.07 -15.99 38.11
CA THR A 4 7.75 -16.16 37.52
C THR A 4 7.64 -17.56 36.93
N ARG A 5 6.89 -18.47 37.59
CA ARG A 5 6.60 -19.81 37.07
C ARG A 5 5.53 -19.70 35.98
N ILE A 6 5.96 -19.72 34.72
CA ILE A 6 5.07 -19.72 33.56
C ILE A 6 4.49 -21.13 33.43
N ASN A 7 3.17 -21.26 33.49
CA ASN A 7 2.50 -22.56 33.47
C ASN A 7 2.56 -23.16 32.04
N ALA A 8 3.12 -24.36 31.88
CA ALA A 8 3.42 -24.98 30.58
C ALA A 8 2.18 -25.09 29.65
N SER A 9 0.98 -25.19 30.23
CA SER A 9 -0.29 -25.23 29.50
C SER A 9 -0.65 -23.92 28.77
N ARG A 10 -0.10 -22.77 29.18
CA ARG A 10 -0.38 -21.45 28.54
C ARG A 10 0.60 -21.07 27.45
N VAL A 11 1.72 -21.78 27.34
CA VAL A 11 2.75 -21.59 26.32
C VAL A 11 2.20 -21.71 24.89
N PRO A 12 1.37 -22.71 24.51
CA PRO A 12 0.87 -22.81 23.15
C PRO A 12 -0.06 -21.65 22.77
N TYR A 13 -0.87 -21.16 23.72
CA TYR A 13 -1.76 -20.03 23.49
C TYR A 13 -0.98 -18.72 23.30
N LEU A 14 0.09 -18.51 24.09
CA LEU A 14 1.00 -17.38 23.92
C LEU A 14 1.73 -17.40 22.57
N LEU A 15 2.20 -18.58 22.13
CA LEU A 15 2.82 -18.73 20.80
C LEU A 15 1.83 -18.45 19.67
N LEU A 16 0.58 -18.89 19.81
CA LEU A 16 -0.46 -18.69 18.81
C LEU A 16 -0.82 -17.20 18.69
N ILE A 17 -0.92 -16.48 19.82
CA ILE A 17 -1.09 -15.03 19.84
C ILE A 17 0.11 -14.33 19.19
N LEU A 18 1.34 -14.75 19.49
CA LEU A 18 2.55 -14.17 18.89
C LEU A 18 2.56 -14.32 17.36
N VAL A 19 2.20 -15.50 16.85
CA VAL A 19 2.09 -15.76 15.40
C VAL A 19 0.99 -14.92 14.76
N LEU A 20 -0.16 -14.77 15.42
CA LEU A 20 -1.24 -13.89 14.94
C LEU A 20 -0.80 -12.43 14.91
N VAL A 21 -0.13 -11.93 15.94
CA VAL A 21 0.39 -10.54 15.99
C VAL A 21 1.43 -10.31 14.89
N LEU A 22 2.36 -11.25 14.71
CA LEU A 22 3.36 -11.20 13.63
C LEU A 22 2.70 -11.31 12.24
N GLY A 23 1.66 -12.13 12.07
CA GLY A 23 0.94 -12.31 10.81
C GLY A 23 0.01 -11.15 10.45
N CYS A 24 -0.60 -10.50 11.45
CA CYS A 24 -1.39 -9.28 11.29
C CYS A 24 -0.49 -8.06 11.03
N SER A 25 0.78 -8.11 11.40
CA SER A 25 1.79 -7.17 10.92
C SER A 25 2.23 -7.47 9.48
N ARG A 26 1.27 -7.72 8.58
CA ARG A 26 1.52 -7.48 7.15
C ARG A 26 1.98 -6.04 7.06
N ARG A 27 3.28 -5.86 6.93
CA ARG A 27 3.89 -4.55 6.79
C ARG A 27 3.29 -3.96 5.53
N VAL A 28 2.30 -3.09 5.69
CA VAL A 28 2.06 -2.04 4.74
C VAL A 28 3.32 -1.21 4.83
N TRP A 29 4.32 -1.55 4.02
CA TRP A 29 5.44 -0.67 3.82
C TRP A 29 4.84 0.55 3.12
N CYS A 30 4.60 1.59 3.91
CA CYS A 30 4.67 2.93 3.35
C CYS A 30 6.06 2.98 2.71
N VAL A 31 6.09 3.04 1.38
CA VAL A 31 7.32 3.42 0.69
C VAL A 31 7.66 4.79 1.24
N ASP A 32 8.81 4.90 1.89
CA ASP A 32 9.38 6.19 2.26
C ASP A 32 9.76 6.86 0.93
N GLY A 33 8.83 7.65 0.38
CA GLY A 33 9.01 8.41 -0.86
C GLY A 33 9.95 9.60 -0.70
N ASP A 34 10.51 9.74 0.50
CA ASP A 34 11.32 10.85 0.94
C ASP A 34 12.75 10.85 0.39
N GLU A 35 13.16 9.82 -0.36
CA GLU A 35 14.44 9.84 -1.08
C GLU A 35 14.50 11.02 -2.06
N TYR A 36 13.39 11.33 -2.73
CA TYR A 36 13.28 12.57 -3.52
C TYR A 36 13.22 13.81 -2.62
N ASN A 37 12.50 13.78 -1.49
CA ASN A 37 12.41 14.91 -0.57
C ASN A 37 13.79 15.33 -0.03
N ARG A 38 14.62 14.36 0.35
CA ARG A 38 15.98 14.55 0.88
C ARG A 38 16.98 14.96 -0.18
N THR A 39 16.97 14.28 -1.33
CA THR A 39 18.03 14.42 -2.34
C THR A 39 17.67 15.43 -3.43
N ARG A 40 16.38 15.72 -3.64
CA ARG A 40 15.81 16.41 -4.81
C ARG A 40 16.40 15.94 -6.14
N ASN A 41 16.81 14.67 -6.21
CA ASN A 41 17.48 14.14 -7.36
C ASN A 41 16.44 13.81 -8.44
N PRO A 42 16.40 14.51 -9.58
CA PRO A 42 15.39 14.24 -10.61
C PRO A 42 15.50 12.82 -11.20
N LYS A 43 16.64 12.14 -11.02
CA LYS A 43 16.85 10.77 -11.49
C LYS A 43 16.06 9.72 -10.70
N VAL A 44 15.65 10.00 -9.47
CA VAL A 44 14.87 9.05 -8.65
C VAL A 44 13.36 9.15 -8.91
N VAL A 45 12.90 10.25 -9.51
CA VAL A 45 11.45 10.51 -9.75
C VAL A 45 10.77 9.39 -10.54
N PRO A 46 11.31 8.86 -11.66
CA PRO A 46 10.65 7.81 -12.42
C PRO A 46 10.53 6.49 -11.64
N LEU A 47 11.50 6.20 -10.76
CA LEU A 47 11.48 5.02 -9.91
C LEU A 47 10.36 5.13 -8.86
N VAL A 48 10.29 6.27 -8.17
CA VAL A 48 9.24 6.55 -7.18
C VAL A 48 7.86 6.54 -7.82
N ALA A 49 7.69 7.18 -8.98
CA ALA A 49 6.43 7.18 -9.71
C ALA A 49 5.99 5.77 -10.13
N SER A 50 6.94 4.92 -10.53
CA SER A 50 6.66 3.52 -10.86
C SER A 50 6.19 2.72 -9.64
N LEU A 51 6.79 2.95 -8.47
CA LEU A 51 6.36 2.32 -7.21
C LEU A 51 4.95 2.78 -6.81
N ILE A 52 4.67 4.08 -6.89
CA ILE A 52 3.34 4.63 -6.63
C ILE A 52 2.30 4.01 -7.57
N TYR A 53 2.59 3.93 -8.87
CA TYR A 53 1.69 3.28 -9.83
C TYR A 53 1.43 1.81 -9.46
N SER A 54 2.47 1.06 -9.10
CA SER A 54 2.32 -0.35 -8.69
C SER A 54 1.38 -0.49 -7.49
N GLN A 55 1.50 0.39 -6.49
CA GLN A 55 0.61 0.42 -5.34
C GLN A 55 -0.84 0.76 -5.73
N ILE A 56 -1.04 1.85 -6.49
CA ILE A 56 -2.37 2.26 -6.97
C ILE A 56 -3.01 1.11 -7.76
N SER A 57 -2.30 0.51 -8.72
CA SER A 57 -2.81 -0.61 -9.52
C SER A 57 -3.26 -1.79 -8.66
N ASN A 58 -2.50 -2.12 -7.62
CA ASN A 58 -2.84 -3.22 -6.71
C ASN A 58 -4.05 -2.86 -5.82
N LEU A 59 -4.10 -1.64 -5.28
CA LEU A 59 -5.23 -1.15 -4.49
C LEU A 59 -6.51 -1.12 -5.33
N THR A 60 -6.44 -0.61 -6.56
CA THR A 60 -7.57 -0.60 -7.50
C THR A 60 -8.10 -2.02 -7.71
N LYS A 61 -7.23 -3.03 -7.87
CA LYS A 61 -7.66 -4.44 -7.98
C LYS A 61 -8.36 -4.95 -6.71
N ILE A 62 -7.85 -4.61 -5.53
CA ILE A 62 -8.42 -5.03 -4.24
C ILE A 62 -9.79 -4.39 -4.02
N PHE A 63 -9.90 -3.07 -4.20
CA PHE A 63 -11.11 -2.31 -3.92
C PHE A 63 -12.16 -2.39 -5.02
N ASN A 64 -11.81 -2.78 -6.25
CA ASN A 64 -12.75 -2.89 -7.36
C ASN A 64 -14.01 -3.68 -6.98
N LYS A 65 -13.86 -4.79 -6.26
CA LYS A 65 -15.00 -5.61 -5.82
C LYS A 65 -15.92 -4.86 -4.86
N GLU A 66 -15.35 -4.12 -3.92
CA GLU A 66 -16.10 -3.38 -2.90
C GLU A 66 -16.76 -2.13 -3.49
N ILE A 67 -16.06 -1.44 -4.40
CA ILE A 67 -16.59 -0.34 -5.22
C ILE A 67 -17.75 -0.84 -6.07
N THR A 68 -17.60 -1.96 -6.77
CA THR A 68 -18.68 -2.55 -7.58
C THR A 68 -19.89 -2.88 -6.72
N LYS A 69 -19.67 -3.49 -5.55
CA LYS A 69 -20.75 -3.83 -4.63
C LYS A 69 -21.48 -2.60 -4.08
N SER A 70 -20.74 -1.53 -3.73
CA SER A 70 -21.28 -0.39 -2.98
C SER A 70 -21.65 0.80 -3.85
N LEU A 71 -21.07 0.92 -5.04
CA LEU A 71 -21.18 2.06 -5.95
C LEU A 71 -21.54 1.65 -7.39
N GLY A 72 -21.62 0.35 -7.70
CA GLY A 72 -21.95 -0.14 -9.04
C GLY A 72 -23.35 0.23 -9.53
N TYR A 73 -24.24 0.71 -8.66
CA TYR A 73 -25.52 1.29 -9.07
C TYR A 73 -25.38 2.71 -9.68
N CYS A 74 -24.25 3.38 -9.44
CA CYS A 74 -23.95 4.74 -9.90
C CYS A 74 -22.91 4.76 -11.03
N ILE A 75 -22.17 3.67 -11.22
CA ILE A 75 -21.09 3.55 -12.18
C ILE A 75 -21.48 2.51 -13.22
N ASN A 76 -21.55 2.92 -14.49
CA ASN A 76 -21.98 2.05 -15.58
C ASN A 76 -21.02 0.87 -15.80
N ASP A 77 -19.71 1.15 -15.85
CA ASP A 77 -18.66 0.13 -15.89
C ASP A 77 -17.52 0.51 -14.94
N VAL A 78 -17.53 -0.10 -13.75
CA VAL A 78 -16.53 0.15 -12.71
C VAL A 78 -15.11 -0.17 -13.18
N ASN A 79 -14.93 -1.17 -14.05
CA ASN A 79 -13.60 -1.50 -14.55
C ASN A 79 -13.11 -0.44 -15.52
N ALA A 80 -13.97 0.00 -16.43
CA ALA A 80 -13.63 1.05 -17.39
C ALA A 80 -13.28 2.37 -16.67
N ASP A 81 -14.14 2.82 -15.74
CA ASP A 81 -13.94 4.07 -14.98
C ASP A 81 -12.64 4.04 -14.16
N LEU A 82 -12.39 2.94 -13.43
CA LEU A 82 -11.17 2.82 -12.62
C LEU A 82 -9.92 2.69 -13.48
N ASN A 83 -10.00 2.02 -14.63
CA ASN A 83 -8.89 1.90 -15.56
C ASN A 83 -8.59 3.24 -16.23
N GLU A 84 -9.60 4.00 -16.64
CA GLU A 84 -9.43 5.34 -17.19
C GLU A 84 -8.82 6.31 -16.16
N ALA A 85 -9.27 6.25 -14.90
CA ALA A 85 -8.80 7.14 -13.85
C ALA A 85 -7.39 6.82 -13.33
N PHE A 86 -7.02 5.53 -13.24
CA PHE A 86 -5.85 5.10 -12.46
C PHE A 86 -4.83 4.24 -13.24
N ASN A 87 -5.01 4.01 -14.54
CA ASN A 87 -4.05 3.26 -15.32
C ASN A 87 -2.97 4.14 -15.96
N PHE A 88 -1.83 4.24 -15.27
CA PHE A 88 -0.65 4.98 -15.73
C PHE A 88 0.40 4.10 -16.43
N ALA A 89 0.06 2.86 -16.84
CA ALA A 89 1.05 1.91 -17.39
C ALA A 89 1.81 2.45 -18.60
N SER A 90 1.13 3.18 -19.48
CA SER A 90 1.70 3.73 -20.71
C SER A 90 2.34 5.10 -20.52
N ASN A 91 2.00 5.82 -19.44
CA ASN A 91 2.50 7.16 -19.19
C ASN A 91 2.48 7.50 -17.68
N LEU A 92 3.68 7.65 -17.08
CA LEU A 92 3.87 8.05 -15.69
C LEU A 92 4.03 9.57 -15.49
N ASP A 93 3.89 10.40 -16.52
CA ASP A 93 4.12 11.85 -16.46
C ASP A 93 3.29 12.55 -15.38
N PHE A 94 2.03 12.13 -15.20
CA PHE A 94 1.18 12.64 -14.13
C PHE A 94 1.82 12.36 -12.75
N LEU A 95 2.25 11.12 -12.52
CA LEU A 95 2.88 10.71 -11.26
C LEU A 95 4.25 11.35 -11.08
N ASN A 96 5.04 11.47 -12.13
CA ASN A 96 6.33 12.18 -12.12
C ASN A 96 6.14 13.64 -11.68
N LYS A 97 5.16 14.34 -12.28
CA LYS A 97 4.82 15.71 -11.91
C LYS A 97 4.31 15.80 -10.48
N CYS A 98 3.50 14.84 -10.04
CA CYS A 98 3.03 14.76 -8.67
C CYS A 98 4.20 14.68 -7.68
N VAL A 99 5.10 13.71 -7.85
CA VAL A 99 6.31 13.55 -7.00
C VAL A 99 7.16 14.83 -6.99
N MET A 100 7.34 15.47 -8.14
CA MET A 100 8.09 16.74 -8.23
C MET A 100 7.40 17.89 -7.49
N GLN A 101 6.07 18.01 -7.60
CA GLN A 101 5.29 19.08 -6.98
C GLN A 101 5.13 18.89 -5.47
N THR A 102 4.86 17.66 -5.02
CA THR A 102 4.66 17.33 -3.60
C THR A 102 5.96 17.07 -2.87
N LYS A 103 7.10 17.07 -3.58
CA LYS A 103 8.42 16.70 -3.01
C LYS A 103 8.47 15.28 -2.44
N GLY A 104 7.53 14.41 -2.80
CA GLY A 104 7.44 13.06 -2.26
C GLY A 104 6.84 12.97 -0.86
N ASP A 105 6.09 14.00 -0.44
CA ASP A 105 5.22 13.98 0.76
C ASP A 105 4.02 13.03 0.61
#